data_AF-A0A970F984-F1
#
_entry.id   AF-A0A970F984-F1
#
_cell.length_a   1.000
_cell.length_b   1.000
_cell.length_c   1.000
_cell.angle_alpha   90.00
_cell.angle_beta   90.00
_cell.angle_gamma   90.00
#
_symmetry.space_group_name_H-M   'P 1'
#
loop_
_entity.id
_entity.type
_entity.pdbx_description
1 polymer ?
#
loop_
_entity_poly.entity_id
_entity_poly.type
_entity_poly.pdbx_seq_one_letter_code
_entity_poly.pdbx_strand_id
1 'polypeptide(L)'
;MMNKLILGRYLPGDSLIHRLDPRAKLIGAFYFIGIIFLANNWQTYLLLGLFTLFSLFLSKIDFNFFIKGVKPMIWLILFTVALQIFFTGGGEVYWKWGILQLTELGIQNGLFIFCRFVLIIFMSTLLTLTTAPLSLSDAIEYLLRPLKPLKVPVHEISLMLSIALRFVPTLMDETEKIMNAQRARGVDFGEGNLVQKMKAVIPLLIPLFVSSFNRADDLATAMEARGYQGGDGRTKYRVLHWRLADTLSLIAFALVTLALVYLRK
;
A
#
# COMPACT_ATOMS: atom_id res chain seq x y z
N MET A 1 7.57 -19.86 -14.20
CA MET A 1 7.95 -19.61 -12.78
C MET A 1 7.72 -18.13 -12.35
N MET A 2 6.96 -17.33 -13.13
CA MET A 2 6.61 -15.94 -12.82
C MET A 2 5.16 -15.74 -12.33
N ASN A 3 4.39 -16.83 -12.13
CA ASN A 3 3.05 -16.80 -11.49
C ASN A 3 3.03 -16.36 -10.01
N LYS A 4 4.12 -15.76 -9.50
CA LYS A 4 4.24 -15.25 -8.12
C LYS A 4 4.40 -13.73 -8.02
N LEU A 5 4.33 -12.99 -9.13
CA LEU A 5 4.08 -11.54 -9.12
C LEU A 5 2.58 -11.31 -9.36
N ILE A 6 1.63 -11.74 -8.51
CA ILE A 6 1.10 -11.06 -7.30
C ILE A 6 1.12 -9.51 -7.35
N LEU A 7 1.10 -8.88 -8.52
CA LEU A 7 0.67 -7.47 -8.61
C LEU A 7 -0.86 -7.45 -8.69
N GLY A 8 -1.52 -6.74 -7.77
CA GLY A 8 -2.95 -6.52 -7.83
C GLY A 8 -3.84 -7.59 -7.19
N ARG A 9 -3.47 -8.14 -6.02
CA ARG A 9 -4.44 -8.87 -5.16
C ARG A 9 -5.46 -7.91 -4.54
N TYR A 10 -6.18 -7.16 -5.36
CA TYR A 10 -7.56 -6.88 -5.03
C TYR A 10 -8.26 -8.25 -4.98
N LEU A 11 -8.73 -8.64 -3.81
CA LEU A 11 -9.59 -9.80 -3.71
C LEU A 11 -11.00 -9.30 -4.04
N PRO A 12 -11.59 -9.70 -5.18
CA PRO A 12 -12.96 -9.33 -5.47
C PRO A 12 -13.84 -9.92 -4.38
N GLY A 13 -14.46 -9.04 -3.59
CA GLY A 13 -15.28 -9.40 -2.45
C GLY A 13 -16.43 -8.41 -2.28
N ASP A 14 -17.49 -8.88 -1.64
CA ASP A 14 -18.76 -8.15 -1.49
C ASP A 14 -18.98 -7.59 -0.07
N SER A 15 -17.94 -7.52 0.75
CA SER A 15 -18.09 -7.09 2.14
C SER A 15 -18.39 -5.60 2.28
N LEU A 16 -18.87 -5.21 3.46
CA LEU A 16 -19.19 -3.82 3.77
C LEU A 16 -18.00 -2.89 3.50
N ILE A 17 -16.79 -3.35 3.84
CA ILE A 17 -15.58 -2.59 3.57
C ILE A 17 -15.28 -2.55 2.08
N HIS A 18 -15.46 -3.61 1.30
CA HIS A 18 -15.22 -3.55 -0.15
C HIS A 18 -16.09 -2.48 -0.83
N ARG A 19 -17.34 -2.32 -0.36
CA ARG A 19 -18.34 -1.39 -0.90
C ARG A 19 -18.14 0.09 -0.53
N LEU A 20 -17.27 0.39 0.43
CA LEU A 20 -16.94 1.78 0.79
C LEU A 20 -16.23 2.48 -0.37
N ASP A 21 -16.40 3.80 -0.43
CA ASP A 21 -15.73 4.68 -1.37
C ASP A 21 -14.20 4.61 -1.16
N PRO A 22 -13.42 4.38 -2.23
CA PRO A 22 -11.96 4.38 -2.20
C PRO A 22 -11.34 5.62 -1.54
N ARG A 23 -11.97 6.79 -1.65
CA ARG A 23 -11.52 8.05 -1.01
C ARG A 23 -11.56 7.95 0.50
N ALA A 24 -12.69 7.46 1.04
CA ALA A 24 -12.88 7.30 2.49
C ALA A 24 -11.89 6.29 3.06
N LYS A 25 -11.65 5.17 2.36
CA LYS A 25 -10.65 4.16 2.77
C LYS A 25 -9.24 4.72 2.77
N LEU A 26 -8.85 5.43 1.71
CA LEU A 26 -7.50 5.98 1.58
C LEU A 26 -7.24 7.04 2.66
N ILE A 27 -8.17 7.99 2.83
CA ILE A 27 -8.10 9.01 3.89
C ILE A 27 -8.08 8.32 5.27
N GLY A 28 -8.96 7.35 5.50
CA GLY A 28 -9.04 6.60 6.75
C GLY A 28 -7.75 5.84 7.07
N ALA A 29 -7.09 5.23 6.08
CA ALA A 29 -5.82 4.54 6.26
C ALA A 29 -4.68 5.50 6.64
N PHE A 30 -4.54 6.63 5.94
CA PHE A 30 -3.56 7.65 6.30
C PHE A 30 -3.85 8.28 7.66
N TYR A 31 -5.12 8.57 7.94
CA TYR A 31 -5.57 9.09 9.22
C TYR A 31 -5.27 8.12 10.36
N PHE A 32 -5.50 6.82 10.17
CA PHE A 32 -5.20 5.78 11.14
C PHE A 32 -3.72 5.70 11.48
N ILE A 33 -2.83 5.84 10.49
CA ILE A 33 -1.38 5.94 10.73
C ILE A 33 -1.10 7.11 11.68
N GLY A 34 -1.68 8.29 11.42
CA GLY A 34 -1.55 9.46 12.29
C GLY A 34 -2.07 9.22 13.72
N ILE A 35 -3.24 8.60 13.87
CA ILE A 35 -3.83 8.28 15.18
C ILE A 35 -2.94 7.34 16.00
N ILE A 36 -2.34 6.33 15.37
CA ILE A 36 -1.46 5.37 16.06
C ILE A 36 -0.28 6.07 16.74
N PHE A 37 0.28 7.12 16.13
CA PHE A 37 1.38 7.87 16.74
C PHE A 37 0.95 8.66 17.98
N LEU A 38 -0.35 8.93 18.13
CA LEU A 38 -0.91 9.63 19.28
C LEU A 38 -1.14 8.70 20.49
N ALA A 39 -1.09 7.38 20.29
CA ALA A 39 -1.27 6.36 21.34
C ALA A 39 -0.02 6.24 22.23
N ASN A 40 -0.22 6.36 23.55
CA ASN A 40 0.83 6.31 24.58
C ASN A 40 0.62 5.20 25.63
N ASN A 41 -0.62 4.77 25.86
CA ASN A 41 -0.98 3.86 26.95
C ASN A 41 -1.44 2.50 26.42
N TRP A 42 -1.38 1.46 27.25
CA TRP A 42 -1.84 0.12 26.85
C TRP A 42 -3.33 0.11 26.46
N GLN A 43 -4.19 0.91 27.13
CA GLN A 43 -5.61 1.03 26.78
C GLN A 43 -5.80 1.62 25.37
N THR A 44 -4.97 2.60 24.98
CA THR A 44 -5.05 3.22 23.65
C THR A 44 -4.66 2.25 22.54
N TYR A 45 -3.63 1.42 22.74
CA TYR A 45 -3.28 0.37 21.79
C TYR A 45 -4.32 -0.74 21.73
N LEU A 46 -4.93 -1.09 22.87
CA LEU A 46 -6.02 -2.07 22.91
C LEU A 46 -7.25 -1.58 22.13
N LEU A 47 -7.65 -0.31 22.31
CA LEU A 47 -8.73 0.31 21.54
C LEU A 47 -8.46 0.26 20.02
N LEU A 48 -7.26 0.65 19.59
CA LEU A 48 -6.88 0.62 18.18
C LEU A 48 -6.79 -0.81 17.63
N GLY A 49 -6.34 -1.76 18.45
CA GLY A 49 -6.34 -3.19 18.14
C GLY A 49 -7.74 -3.74 17.92
N LEU A 50 -8.67 -3.43 18.81
CA LEU A 50 -10.08 -3.83 18.67
C LEU A 50 -10.72 -3.21 17.43
N PHE A 51 -10.49 -1.92 17.18
CA PHE A 51 -11.01 -1.25 15.98
C PHE A 51 -10.46 -1.87 14.69
N THR A 52 -9.17 -2.19 14.67
CA THR A 52 -8.53 -2.88 13.54
C THR A 52 -9.13 -4.27 13.35
N LEU A 53 -9.23 -5.06 14.42
CA LEU A 53 -9.82 -6.40 14.36
C LEU A 53 -11.28 -6.39 13.90
N PHE A 54 -12.07 -5.42 14.38
CA PHE A 54 -13.45 -5.20 13.95
C PHE A 54 -13.51 -4.86 12.46
N SER A 55 -12.63 -3.99 11.98
CA SER A 55 -12.52 -3.67 10.55
C SER A 55 -12.13 -4.92 9.73
N LEU A 56 -11.18 -5.72 10.20
CA LEU A 56 -10.80 -6.98 9.57
C LEU A 56 -12.00 -7.95 9.49
N PHE A 57 -12.79 -8.06 10.55
CA PHE A 57 -13.98 -8.90 10.58
C PHE A 57 -15.04 -8.42 9.57
N LEU A 58 -15.31 -7.11 9.51
CA LEU A 58 -16.21 -6.51 8.53
C LEU A 58 -15.72 -6.69 7.09
N SER A 59 -14.40 -6.84 6.88
CA SER A 59 -13.83 -7.07 5.55
C SER A 59 -14.14 -8.46 4.99
N LYS A 60 -14.47 -9.45 5.84
CA LYS A 60 -14.64 -10.87 5.47
C LYS A 60 -13.45 -11.47 4.72
N ILE A 61 -12.23 -10.99 5.00
CA ILE A 61 -10.98 -11.52 4.43
C ILE A 61 -10.35 -12.49 5.43
N ASP A 62 -9.82 -13.61 4.94
CA ASP A 62 -9.13 -14.59 5.79
C ASP A 62 -7.94 -13.96 6.52
N PHE A 63 -7.85 -14.21 7.83
CA PHE A 63 -6.78 -13.68 8.68
C PHE A 63 -5.36 -14.05 8.19
N ASN A 64 -5.23 -15.16 7.47
CA ASN A 64 -3.97 -15.62 6.88
C ASN A 64 -3.36 -14.62 5.89
N PHE A 65 -4.16 -13.81 5.20
CA PHE A 65 -3.62 -12.77 4.31
C PHE A 65 -2.90 -11.66 5.08
N PHE A 66 -3.40 -11.30 6.27
CA PHE A 66 -2.78 -10.30 7.14
C PHE A 66 -1.46 -10.79 7.73
N ILE A 67 -1.41 -12.06 8.16
CA ILE A 67 -0.16 -12.70 8.62
C ILE A 67 0.88 -12.77 7.51
N LYS A 68 0.47 -13.07 6.27
CA LYS A 68 1.36 -13.01 5.09
C LYS A 68 1.89 -11.60 4.82
N GLY A 69 1.11 -10.56 5.15
CA GLY A 69 1.54 -9.16 5.08
C GLY A 69 2.63 -8.80 6.09
N VAL A 70 2.59 -9.39 7.30
CA VAL A 70 3.61 -9.17 8.35
C VAL A 70 4.89 -9.96 8.08
N LYS A 71 4.79 -11.15 7.46
CA LYS A 71 5.92 -12.06 7.20
C LYS A 71 7.19 -11.39 6.63
N PRO A 72 7.15 -10.54 5.58
CA PRO A 72 8.37 -9.91 5.05
C PRO A 72 9.02 -8.91 6.01
N MET A 73 8.25 -8.32 6.93
CA MET A 73 8.72 -7.31 7.88
C MET A 73 9.12 -7.90 9.24
N ILE A 74 8.92 -9.20 9.46
CA ILE A 74 9.08 -9.81 10.79
C ILE A 74 10.49 -9.64 11.35
N TRP A 75 11.52 -9.74 10.50
CA TRP A 75 12.90 -9.57 10.94
C TRP A 75 13.18 -8.14 11.39
N LEU A 76 12.68 -7.14 10.65
CA LEU A 76 12.78 -5.73 11.02
C LEU A 76 12.02 -5.44 12.33
N ILE A 77 10.82 -6.00 12.49
CA ILE A 77 10.01 -5.83 13.71
C ILE A 77 10.74 -6.44 14.91
N LEU A 78 11.21 -7.69 14.81
CA LEU A 78 11.93 -8.34 15.90
C LEU A 78 13.23 -7.61 16.25
N PHE A 79 13.96 -7.13 15.24
CA PHE A 79 15.17 -6.35 15.44
C PHE A 79 14.89 -5.04 16.19
N THR A 80 13.89 -4.27 15.75
CA THR A 80 13.54 -2.99 16.38
C THR A 80 12.99 -3.18 17.80
N VAL A 81 12.18 -4.20 18.03
CA VAL A 81 11.69 -4.56 19.37
C VAL A 81 12.83 -4.96 20.30
N ALA A 82 13.77 -5.79 19.81
CA ALA A 82 14.95 -6.18 20.58
C ALA A 82 15.81 -4.96 20.95
N LEU A 83 16.04 -4.04 20.01
CA LEU A 83 16.74 -2.80 20.30
C LEU A 83 16.01 -1.98 21.37
N GLN A 84 14.69 -1.86 21.29
CA GLN A 84 13.92 -1.12 22.29
C GLN A 84 14.01 -1.76 23.67
N ILE A 85 13.95 -3.09 23.75
CA ILE A 85 14.01 -3.83 25.01
C ILE A 85 15.38 -3.68 25.69
N PHE A 86 16.48 -3.75 24.92
CA PHE A 86 17.83 -3.77 25.50
C PHE A 86 18.49 -2.40 25.65
N PHE A 87 18.12 -1.42 24.83
CA PHE A 87 18.78 -0.10 24.79
C PHE A 87 17.91 1.04 25.35
N THR A 88 16.65 0.78 25.70
CA THR A 88 15.83 1.77 26.41
C THR A 88 16.03 1.62 27.92
N GLY A 89 16.59 2.64 28.56
CA GLY A 89 16.73 2.70 30.01
C GLY A 89 15.55 3.40 30.68
N GLY A 90 15.13 2.91 31.85
CA GLY A 90 14.14 3.56 32.72
C GLY A 90 13.25 2.57 33.48
N GLY A 91 12.74 2.96 34.66
CA GLY A 91 11.90 2.08 35.49
C GLY A 91 12.69 1.00 36.24
N GLU A 92 11.99 -0.06 36.68
CA GLU A 92 12.62 -1.19 37.37
C GLU A 92 13.52 -2.01 36.41
N VAL A 93 14.70 -2.36 36.90
CA VAL A 93 15.69 -3.15 36.15
C VAL A 93 15.56 -4.61 36.58
N TYR A 94 14.99 -5.44 35.70
CA TYR A 94 14.83 -6.87 35.96
C TYR A 94 16.15 -7.63 35.77
N TRP A 95 16.94 -7.23 34.78
CA TRP A 95 18.20 -7.89 34.46
C TRP A 95 19.17 -6.91 33.80
N LYS A 96 20.45 -6.99 34.15
CA LYS A 96 21.50 -6.14 33.61
C LYS A 96 22.73 -6.97 33.31
N TRP A 97 23.18 -6.93 32.06
CA TRP A 97 24.45 -7.52 31.65
C TRP A 97 25.20 -6.56 30.72
N GLY A 98 26.18 -5.86 31.28
CA GLY A 98 26.96 -4.84 30.56
C GLY A 98 26.10 -3.68 30.06
N ILE A 99 26.14 -3.44 28.74
CA ILE A 99 25.36 -2.38 28.06
C ILE A 99 23.90 -2.82 27.86
N LEU A 100 23.62 -4.13 27.89
CA LEU A 100 22.27 -4.67 27.75
C LEU A 100 21.55 -4.61 29.10
N GLN A 101 20.43 -3.89 29.14
CA GLN A 101 19.60 -3.78 30.34
C GLN A 101 18.18 -4.12 29.96
N LEU A 102 17.58 -5.07 30.68
CA LEU A 102 16.16 -5.38 30.59
C LEU A 102 15.43 -4.52 31.61
N THR A 103 14.76 -3.49 31.12
CA THR A 103 14.01 -2.53 31.94
C THR A 103 12.52 -2.65 31.68
N GLU A 104 11.71 -2.30 32.67
CA GLU A 104 10.25 -2.27 32.52
C GLU A 104 9.81 -1.37 31.35
N LEU A 105 10.37 -0.17 31.25
CA LEU A 105 10.10 0.77 30.15
C LEU A 105 10.57 0.25 28.80
N GLY A 106 11.69 -0.50 28.75
CA GLY A 106 12.17 -1.14 27.53
C GLY A 106 11.21 -2.20 27.02
N ILE A 107 10.67 -3.03 27.91
CA ILE A 107 9.66 -4.04 27.57
C ILE A 107 8.37 -3.36 27.10
N GLN A 108 7.86 -2.37 27.83
CA GLN A 108 6.63 -1.65 27.47
C GLN A 108 6.75 -0.96 26.11
N ASN A 109 7.83 -0.21 25.88
CA ASN A 109 8.06 0.44 24.60
C ASN A 109 8.28 -0.56 23.46
N GLY A 110 8.99 -1.66 23.71
CA GLY A 110 9.16 -2.75 22.74
C GLY A 110 7.80 -3.31 22.32
N LEU A 111 6.91 -3.57 23.27
CA LEU A 111 5.56 -4.03 23.00
C LEU A 111 4.73 -2.99 22.23
N PHE A 112 4.83 -1.71 22.57
CA PHE A 112 4.13 -0.64 21.85
C PHE A 112 4.61 -0.50 20.40
N ILE A 113 5.91 -0.60 20.14
CA ILE A 113 6.47 -0.61 18.79
C ILE A 113 5.99 -1.83 18.01
N PHE A 114 6.00 -3.01 18.63
CA PHE A 114 5.47 -4.23 18.03
C PHE A 114 4.01 -4.05 17.59
N CYS A 115 3.14 -3.63 18.53
CA CYS A 115 1.73 -3.35 18.25
C CYS A 115 1.56 -2.31 17.15
N ARG A 116 2.33 -1.22 17.19
CA ARG A 116 2.31 -0.15 16.17
C ARG A 116 2.59 -0.69 14.77
N PHE A 117 3.65 -1.47 14.60
CA PHE A 117 3.96 -2.07 13.29
C PHE A 117 2.85 -3.01 12.81
N VAL A 118 2.36 -3.90 13.69
CA VAL A 118 1.30 -4.85 13.33
C VAL A 118 0.03 -4.12 12.90
N LEU A 119 -0.40 -3.10 13.63
CA LEU A 119 -1.61 -2.33 13.31
C LEU A 119 -1.49 -1.57 11.98
N ILE A 120 -0.34 -0.93 11.73
CA ILE A 120 -0.08 -0.24 10.45
C ILE A 120 -0.10 -1.24 9.28
N ILE A 121 0.59 -2.38 9.43
CA ILE A 121 0.64 -3.40 8.39
C ILE A 121 -0.76 -3.98 8.13
N PHE A 122 -1.53 -4.24 9.17
CA PHE A 122 -2.89 -4.80 9.03
C PHE A 122 -3.82 -3.84 8.29
N MET A 123 -3.83 -2.55 8.65
CA MET A 123 -4.66 -1.56 7.97
C MET A 123 -4.20 -1.27 6.53
N SER A 124 -2.90 -1.22 6.29
CA SER A 124 -2.34 -1.09 4.94
C SER A 124 -2.70 -2.29 4.05
N THR A 125 -2.61 -3.51 4.62
CA THR A 125 -3.01 -4.75 3.94
C THR A 125 -4.51 -4.74 3.65
N LEU A 126 -5.35 -4.30 4.60
CA LEU A 126 -6.79 -4.16 4.41
C LEU A 126 -7.12 -3.23 3.25
N LEU A 127 -6.50 -2.05 3.18
CA LEU A 127 -6.68 -1.11 2.05
C LEU A 127 -6.29 -1.75 0.71
N THR A 128 -5.13 -2.40 0.68
CA THR A 128 -4.55 -3.02 -0.53
C THR A 128 -5.41 -4.16 -1.06
N LEU A 129 -5.95 -5.00 -0.16
CA LEU A 129 -6.76 -6.15 -0.55
C LEU A 129 -8.20 -5.77 -0.93
N THR A 130 -8.75 -4.73 -0.31
CA THR A 130 -10.17 -4.34 -0.48
C THR A 130 -10.41 -3.27 -1.54
N THR A 131 -9.37 -2.74 -2.18
CA THR A 131 -9.49 -1.64 -3.14
C THR A 131 -8.72 -1.92 -4.41
N ALA A 132 -9.41 -1.88 -5.55
CA ALA A 132 -8.79 -2.07 -6.86
C ALA A 132 -7.78 -0.93 -7.18
N PRO A 133 -6.63 -1.22 -7.82
CA PRO A 133 -5.61 -0.22 -8.12
C PRO A 133 -6.14 0.96 -8.94
N LEU A 134 -6.99 0.69 -9.94
CA LEU A 134 -7.60 1.75 -10.74
C LEU A 134 -8.48 2.64 -9.86
N SER A 135 -9.23 2.09 -8.90
CA SER A 135 -10.07 2.86 -7.97
C SER A 135 -9.25 3.69 -6.98
N LEU A 136 -8.08 3.21 -6.57
CA LEU A 136 -7.11 4.01 -5.82
C LEU A 136 -6.58 5.20 -6.63
N SER A 137 -6.35 5.03 -7.94
CA SER A 137 -5.97 6.12 -8.84
C SER A 137 -7.00 7.25 -8.85
N ASP A 138 -8.29 6.92 -8.98
CA ASP A 138 -9.36 7.94 -8.93
C ASP A 138 -9.44 8.63 -7.57
N ALA A 139 -9.22 7.89 -6.48
CA ALA A 139 -9.16 8.46 -5.14
C ALA A 139 -8.00 9.45 -5.04
N ILE A 140 -6.80 9.05 -5.45
CA ILE A 140 -5.61 9.91 -5.45
C ILE A 140 -5.87 11.16 -6.29
N GLU A 141 -6.44 11.04 -7.49
CA GLU A 141 -6.79 12.22 -8.28
C GLU A 141 -7.72 13.16 -7.51
N TYR A 142 -8.78 12.63 -6.88
CA TYR A 142 -9.70 13.43 -6.08
C TYR A 142 -8.98 14.16 -4.94
N LEU A 143 -8.09 13.46 -4.22
CA LEU A 143 -7.30 14.02 -3.12
C LEU A 143 -6.29 15.07 -3.60
N LEU A 144 -5.81 15.00 -4.85
CA LEU A 144 -4.88 15.97 -5.42
C LEU A 144 -5.58 17.23 -5.96
N ARG A 145 -6.90 17.23 -6.17
CA ARG A 145 -7.66 18.39 -6.69
C ARG A 145 -7.44 19.72 -5.93
N PRO A 146 -7.35 19.74 -4.58
CA PRO A 146 -7.07 20.97 -3.83
C PRO A 146 -5.72 21.63 -4.16
N LEU A 147 -4.81 20.89 -4.82
CA LEU A 147 -3.51 21.41 -5.27
C LEU A 147 -3.57 22.10 -6.64
N LYS A 148 -4.70 22.02 -7.35
CA LYS A 148 -4.91 22.74 -8.62
C LYS A 148 -4.59 24.25 -8.56
N PRO A 149 -5.04 25.02 -7.54
CA PRO A 149 -4.68 26.44 -7.44
C PRO A 149 -3.17 26.69 -7.29
N LEU A 150 -2.40 25.72 -6.81
CA LEU A 150 -0.93 25.77 -6.78
C LEU A 150 -0.28 25.43 -8.13
N LYS A 151 -1.06 25.43 -9.22
CA LYS A 151 -0.62 25.09 -10.60
C LYS A 151 -0.11 23.66 -10.76
N VAL A 152 -0.56 22.74 -9.90
CA VAL A 152 -0.24 21.31 -10.04
C VAL A 152 -1.12 20.68 -11.16
N PRO A 153 -0.53 19.97 -12.14
CA PRO A 153 -1.26 19.36 -13.27
C PRO A 153 -1.95 18.04 -12.84
N VAL A 154 -3.00 18.16 -12.04
CA VAL A 154 -3.70 17.01 -11.42
C VAL A 154 -4.31 16.07 -12.45
N HIS A 155 -4.84 16.62 -13.55
CA HIS A 155 -5.50 15.82 -14.59
C HIS A 155 -4.48 14.97 -15.37
N GLU A 156 -3.35 15.57 -15.73
CA GLU A 156 -2.25 14.93 -16.44
C GLU A 156 -1.64 13.81 -15.59
N ILE A 157 -1.43 14.07 -14.29
CA ILE A 157 -0.96 13.06 -13.33
C ILE A 157 -1.95 11.87 -13.27
N SER A 158 -3.26 12.15 -13.19
CA SER A 158 -4.28 11.10 -13.18
C SER A 158 -4.32 10.29 -14.48
N LEU A 159 -4.18 10.96 -15.61
CA LEU A 159 -4.10 10.31 -16.91
C LEU A 159 -2.88 9.39 -16.99
N MET A 160 -1.69 9.89 -16.63
CA MET A 160 -0.45 9.12 -16.65
C MET A 160 -0.55 7.90 -15.72
N LEU A 161 -1.09 8.08 -14.51
CA LEU A 161 -1.28 6.97 -13.56
C LEU A 161 -2.29 5.94 -14.09
N SER A 162 -3.40 6.39 -14.69
CA SER A 162 -4.41 5.49 -15.27
C SER A 162 -3.86 4.69 -16.46
N ILE A 163 -3.05 5.33 -17.31
CA ILE A 163 -2.36 4.67 -18.43
C ILE A 163 -1.34 3.66 -17.90
N ALA A 164 -0.51 4.06 -16.93
CA ALA A 164 0.49 3.18 -16.33
C ALA A 164 -0.16 1.93 -15.71
N LEU A 165 -1.17 2.10 -14.87
CA LEU A 165 -1.88 0.97 -14.23
C LEU A 165 -2.54 0.03 -15.25
N ARG A 166 -3.03 0.56 -16.38
CA ARG A 166 -3.59 -0.24 -17.47
C ARG A 166 -2.52 -1.02 -18.23
N PHE A 167 -1.35 -0.42 -18.48
CA PHE A 167 -0.29 -1.06 -19.26
C PHE A 167 0.62 -1.97 -18.44
N VAL A 168 0.66 -1.85 -17.11
CA VAL A 168 1.48 -2.73 -16.26
C VAL A 168 1.21 -4.22 -16.54
N PRO A 169 -0.04 -4.73 -16.54
CA PRO A 169 -0.31 -6.13 -16.89
C PRO A 169 0.19 -6.50 -18.28
N THR A 170 -0.09 -5.65 -19.29
CA THR A 170 0.32 -5.91 -20.68
C THR A 170 1.84 -5.92 -20.84
N LEU A 171 2.57 -5.06 -20.11
CA LEU A 171 4.03 -5.04 -20.10
C LEU A 171 4.61 -6.27 -19.41
N MET A 172 3.95 -6.79 -18.37
CA MET A 172 4.35 -8.05 -17.71
C MET A 172 4.19 -9.24 -18.66
N ASP A 173 3.06 -9.32 -19.37
CA ASP A 173 2.82 -10.39 -20.35
C ASP A 173 3.85 -10.33 -21.50
N GLU A 174 4.15 -9.12 -21.98
CA GLU A 174 5.17 -8.90 -23.00
C GLU A 174 6.57 -9.29 -22.51
N THR A 175 6.90 -8.93 -21.27
CA THR A 175 8.16 -9.31 -20.62
C THR A 175 8.29 -10.83 -20.56
N GLU A 176 7.22 -11.55 -20.20
CA GLU A 176 7.23 -13.01 -20.17
C GLU A 176 7.42 -13.63 -21.56
N LYS A 177 6.74 -13.09 -22.59
CA LYS A 177 6.91 -13.51 -23.98
C LYS A 177 8.35 -13.31 -24.46
N ILE A 178 8.92 -12.12 -24.27
CA ILE A 178 10.30 -11.79 -24.67
C ILE A 178 11.28 -12.70 -23.92
N MET A 179 11.10 -12.86 -22.61
CA MET A 179 11.95 -13.71 -21.79
C MET A 179 11.93 -15.17 -22.28
N ASN A 180 10.75 -15.73 -22.59
CA ASN A 180 10.64 -17.09 -23.12
C ASN A 180 11.25 -17.21 -24.53
N ALA A 181 11.09 -16.21 -25.39
CA ALA A 181 11.71 -16.17 -26.71
C ALA A 181 13.25 -16.12 -26.64
N GLN A 182 13.80 -15.34 -25.71
CA GLN A 182 15.25 -15.26 -25.50
C GLN A 182 15.81 -16.54 -24.87
N ARG A 183 15.08 -17.20 -23.96
CA ARG A 183 15.45 -18.55 -23.47
C ARG A 183 15.52 -19.57 -24.59
N ALA A 184 14.55 -19.55 -25.51
CA ALA A 184 14.58 -20.43 -26.69
C ALA A 184 15.77 -20.14 -27.62
N ARG A 185 16.34 -18.93 -27.57
CA ARG A 185 17.57 -18.53 -28.28
C ARG A 185 18.85 -18.78 -27.47
N GLY A 186 18.77 -19.47 -26.32
CA GLY A 186 19.92 -19.84 -25.49
C GLY A 186 20.35 -18.79 -24.47
N VAL A 187 19.51 -17.80 -24.15
CA VAL A 187 19.78 -16.85 -23.06
C VAL A 187 19.32 -17.43 -21.72
N ASP A 188 20.27 -17.78 -20.86
CA ASP A 188 19.99 -18.24 -19.50
C ASP A 188 19.84 -17.08 -18.52
N PHE A 189 18.60 -16.82 -18.12
CA PHE A 189 18.27 -15.80 -17.14
C PHE A 189 18.43 -16.36 -15.72
N GLY A 190 19.48 -15.91 -15.00
CA GLY A 190 19.65 -16.16 -13.57
C GLY A 190 20.86 -17.00 -13.17
N GLU A 191 21.60 -17.53 -14.14
CA GLU A 191 22.85 -18.27 -13.93
C GLU A 191 24.08 -17.38 -14.13
N GLY A 192 25.23 -17.80 -13.59
CA GLY A 192 26.50 -17.11 -13.74
C GLY A 192 26.79 -15.97 -12.75
N ASN A 193 27.90 -15.26 -13.00
CA ASN A 193 28.38 -14.15 -12.16
C ASN A 193 27.49 -12.89 -12.31
N LEU A 194 27.54 -11.97 -11.35
CA LEU A 194 26.71 -10.74 -11.35
C LEU A 194 26.77 -9.97 -12.69
N VAL A 195 27.96 -9.90 -13.30
CA VAL A 195 28.17 -9.26 -14.61
C VAL A 195 27.44 -9.98 -15.74
N GLN A 196 27.44 -11.32 -15.74
CA GLN A 196 26.72 -12.12 -16.74
C GLN A 196 25.22 -11.95 -16.59
N LYS A 197 24.71 -11.91 -15.35
CA LYS A 197 23.29 -11.62 -15.07
C LYS A 197 22.88 -10.25 -15.59
N MET A 198 23.71 -9.21 -15.40
CA MET A 198 23.40 -7.88 -15.94
C MET A 198 23.38 -7.87 -17.48
N LYS A 199 24.34 -8.55 -18.13
CA LYS A 199 24.35 -8.66 -19.60
C LYS A 199 23.13 -9.41 -20.14
N ALA A 200 22.65 -10.43 -19.43
CA ALA A 200 21.46 -11.19 -19.81
C ALA A 200 20.15 -10.37 -19.77
N VAL A 201 20.13 -9.22 -19.07
CA VAL A 201 18.95 -8.33 -19.04
C VAL A 201 18.86 -7.47 -20.31
N ILE A 202 19.96 -7.20 -21.00
CA ILE A 202 19.98 -6.30 -22.17
C ILE A 202 19.07 -6.82 -23.31
N PRO A 203 19.10 -8.11 -23.71
CA PRO A 203 18.20 -8.67 -24.74
C PRO A 203 16.72 -8.65 -24.37
N LEU A 204 16.38 -8.50 -23.08
CA LEU A 204 15.01 -8.31 -22.62
C LEU A 204 14.61 -6.83 -22.68
N LEU A 205 15.50 -5.95 -22.23
CA LEU A 205 15.23 -4.53 -22.05
C LEU A 205 15.06 -3.80 -23.38
N ILE A 206 15.92 -4.03 -24.37
CA ILE A 206 15.85 -3.32 -25.65
C ILE A 206 14.52 -3.57 -26.38
N PRO A 207 14.08 -4.83 -26.61
CA PRO A 207 12.79 -5.08 -27.26
C PRO A 207 11.59 -4.53 -26.48
N LEU A 208 11.64 -4.60 -25.14
CA LEU A 208 10.58 -4.07 -24.29
C LEU A 208 10.46 -2.55 -24.42
N PHE A 209 11.58 -1.82 -24.51
CA PHE A 209 11.58 -0.37 -24.74
C PHE A 209 11.00 -0.02 -26.11
N VAL A 210 11.46 -0.68 -27.19
CA VAL A 210 10.93 -0.44 -28.54
C VAL A 210 9.42 -0.69 -28.60
N SER A 211 8.96 -1.81 -28.04
CA SER A 211 7.53 -2.15 -27.95
C SER A 211 6.74 -1.11 -27.14
N SER A 212 7.31 -0.61 -26.04
CA SER A 212 6.69 0.41 -25.21
C SER A 212 6.59 1.77 -25.92
N PHE A 213 7.61 2.16 -26.69
CA PHE A 213 7.60 3.40 -27.49
C PHE A 213 6.56 3.33 -28.60
N ASN A 214 6.53 2.23 -29.37
CA ASN A 214 5.51 2.05 -30.40
C ASN A 214 4.10 2.12 -29.81
N ARG A 215 3.87 1.48 -28.66
CA ARG A 215 2.56 1.52 -27.99
C ARG A 215 2.21 2.90 -27.44
N ALA A 216 3.20 3.69 -27.03
CA ALA A 216 2.97 5.06 -26.61
C ALA A 216 2.55 5.93 -27.82
N ASP A 217 3.21 5.75 -28.96
CA ASP A 217 2.89 6.44 -30.22
C ASP A 217 1.48 6.07 -30.72
N ASP A 218 1.19 4.76 -30.83
CA ASP A 218 -0.13 4.24 -31.20
C ASP A 218 -1.23 4.78 -30.28
N LEU A 219 -0.98 4.82 -28.97
CA LEU A 219 -1.94 5.35 -28.00
C LEU A 219 -2.12 6.86 -28.19
N ALA A 220 -1.06 7.63 -28.40
CA ALA A 220 -1.12 9.07 -28.61
C ALA A 220 -1.92 9.40 -29.87
N THR A 221 -1.58 8.78 -31.02
CA THR A 221 -2.31 8.96 -32.28
C THR A 221 -3.78 8.56 -32.13
N ALA A 222 -4.08 7.45 -31.45
CA ALA A 222 -5.45 7.02 -31.21
C ALA A 222 -6.22 7.98 -30.27
N MET A 223 -5.54 8.61 -29.31
CA MET A 223 -6.14 9.61 -28.43
C MET A 223 -6.46 10.90 -29.20
N GLU A 224 -5.54 11.39 -30.03
CA GLU A 224 -5.74 12.55 -30.89
C GLU A 224 -6.87 12.33 -31.90
N ALA A 225 -6.91 11.17 -32.56
CA ALA A 225 -7.98 10.80 -33.49
C ALA A 225 -9.36 10.73 -32.83
N ARG A 226 -9.43 10.47 -31.52
CA ARG A 226 -10.66 10.50 -30.71
C ARG A 226 -10.96 11.90 -30.14
N GLY A 227 -10.22 12.92 -30.56
CA GLY A 227 -10.43 14.31 -30.13
C GLY A 227 -9.94 14.61 -28.72
N TYR A 228 -8.93 13.90 -28.22
CA TYR A 228 -8.32 14.24 -26.93
C TYR A 228 -7.48 15.53 -27.05
N GLN A 229 -7.91 16.61 -26.37
CA GLN A 229 -7.26 17.94 -26.44
C GLN A 229 -6.76 18.46 -25.07
N GLY A 230 -6.64 17.60 -24.06
CA GLY A 230 -6.26 18.00 -22.69
C GLY A 230 -7.41 17.98 -21.68
N GLY A 231 -7.17 18.42 -20.44
CA GLY A 231 -8.07 18.19 -19.30
C GLY A 231 -9.25 19.14 -19.12
N ASP A 232 -9.17 20.35 -19.67
CA ASP A 232 -10.17 21.39 -19.44
C ASP A 232 -11.49 21.12 -20.19
N GLY A 233 -12.61 21.36 -19.51
CA GLY A 233 -13.95 21.15 -20.09
C GLY A 233 -14.39 19.69 -20.26
N ARG A 234 -13.61 18.70 -19.79
CA ARG A 234 -13.96 17.27 -19.94
C ARG A 234 -14.96 16.78 -18.89
N THR A 235 -15.89 15.94 -19.34
CA THR A 235 -16.76 15.14 -18.46
C THR A 235 -16.08 13.82 -18.07
N LYS A 236 -16.51 13.24 -16.94
CA LYS A 236 -16.00 11.94 -16.46
C LYS A 236 -17.06 10.85 -16.56
N TYR A 237 -16.67 9.72 -17.16
CA TYR A 237 -17.51 8.53 -17.20
C TYR A 237 -17.55 7.80 -15.85
N ARG A 238 -16.38 7.57 -15.22
CA ARG A 238 -16.31 6.96 -13.89
C ARG A 238 -16.33 8.03 -12.82
N VAL A 239 -17.40 8.06 -12.04
CA VAL A 239 -17.57 8.98 -10.92
C VAL A 239 -17.69 8.19 -9.63
N LEU A 240 -16.93 8.61 -8.62
CA LEU A 240 -16.99 8.06 -7.28
C LEU A 240 -18.21 8.63 -6.55
N HIS A 241 -19.12 7.76 -6.11
CA HIS A 241 -20.36 8.15 -5.46
C HIS A 241 -20.23 7.94 -3.96
N TRP A 242 -20.37 9.03 -3.21
CA TRP A 242 -20.37 9.00 -1.75
C TRP A 242 -21.67 8.38 -1.24
N ARG A 243 -21.58 7.43 -0.32
CA ARG A 243 -22.71 6.70 0.27
C ARG A 243 -22.75 6.95 1.79
N LEU A 244 -23.90 6.64 2.38
CA LEU A 244 -24.08 6.74 3.84
C LEU A 244 -23.07 5.89 4.62
N ALA A 245 -22.66 4.75 4.07
CA ALA A 245 -21.63 3.89 4.65
C ALA A 245 -20.27 4.62 4.80
N ASP A 246 -19.95 5.53 3.89
CA ASP A 246 -18.70 6.31 3.94
C ASP A 246 -18.75 7.34 5.07
N THR A 247 -19.89 8.02 5.25
CA THR A 247 -20.12 8.91 6.38
C THR A 247 -20.06 8.16 7.70
N LEU A 248 -20.65 6.96 7.78
CA LEU A 248 -20.56 6.10 8.97
C LEU A 248 -19.10 5.71 9.27
N SER A 249 -18.29 5.42 8.24
CA SER A 249 -16.87 5.12 8.43
C SER A 249 -16.10 6.31 9.01
N LEU A 250 -16.36 7.54 8.55
CA LEU A 250 -15.76 8.76 9.09
C LEU A 250 -16.18 9.01 10.54
N ILE A 251 -17.46 8.81 10.86
CA ILE A 251 -17.97 8.94 12.23
C ILE A 251 -17.28 7.90 13.14
N ALA A 252 -17.12 6.66 12.67
CA ALA A 252 -16.41 5.63 13.43
C ALA A 252 -14.95 6.04 13.73
N PHE A 253 -14.22 6.57 12.74
CA PHE A 253 -12.89 7.13 12.95
C PHE A 253 -12.89 8.28 13.97
N ALA A 254 -13.84 9.21 13.87
CA ALA A 254 -13.94 10.33 14.80
C ALA A 254 -14.24 9.88 16.25
N LEU A 255 -15.13 8.90 16.42
CA LEU A 255 -15.44 8.31 17.73
C LEU A 255 -14.23 7.60 18.34
N VAL A 256 -13.48 6.84 17.54
CA VAL A 256 -12.24 6.20 17.99
C VAL A 256 -11.21 7.24 18.40
N THR A 257 -11.07 8.34 17.66
CA THR A 257 -10.17 9.45 18.04
C THR A 257 -10.60 10.09 19.36
N LEU A 258 -11.89 10.37 19.55
CA LEU A 258 -12.40 10.96 20.79
C LEU A 258 -12.15 10.03 22.00
N ALA A 259 -12.44 8.73 21.84
CA ALA A 259 -12.17 7.73 22.85
C ALA A 259 -10.66 7.62 23.15
N LEU A 260 -9.82 7.67 22.13
CA LEU A 260 -8.36 7.65 22.30
C LEU A 260 -7.87 8.88 23.05
N VAL A 261 -8.33 10.08 22.70
CA VAL A 261 -7.94 11.32 23.39
C VAL A 261 -8.40 11.32 24.84
N TYR A 262 -9.56 10.73 25.14
CA TYR A 262 -10.03 10.56 26.51
C TYR A 262 -9.16 9.56 27.30
N LEU A 263 -8.84 8.39 26.73
CA LEU A 263 -8.01 7.35 27.36
C LEU A 263 -6.51 7.68 27.41
N ARG A 264 -6.08 8.67 26.62
CA ARG A 264 -4.72 9.19 26.61
C ARG A 264 -4.43 10.08 27.83
N LYS A 265 -5.45 10.78 28.34
CA LYS A 265 -5.36 11.58 29.57
C LYS A 265 -5.07 10.67 30.75
#